data_AF-A0A1T4NWF6-F1
#
_entry.id   AF-A0A1T4NWF6-F1
#
_cell.length_a   1.000
_cell.length_b   1.000
_cell.length_c   1.000
_cell.angle_alpha   90.00
_cell.angle_beta   90.00
_cell.angle_gamma   90.00
#
_symmetry.space_group_name_H-M   'P 1'
#
loop_
_entity.id
_entity.type
_entity.pdbx_description
1 polymer ?
#
loop_
_entity_poly.entity_id
_entity_poly.type
_entity_poly.pdbx_seq_one_letter_code
_entity_poly.pdbx_strand_id
1 'polypeptide(L)'
;MRKIRIPKINSIHFGPAWIAISLVIGLLLPAVIWVATDVFYWGFSIAGGIILLGFLIVFIIEMKQDFGKKPYYEKYLSEDIPFDPEKQIAVIKCSICNGEQLAGFKSKEDGHFTEVMLIKDDRDLAKFKEIYKLTEIKKEY
;
A
#
# COMPACT_ATOMS: atom_id res chain seq x y z
N MET A 1 9.21 22.34 -5.69
CA MET A 1 8.97 21.81 -4.33
C MET A 1 9.05 20.29 -4.39
N ARG A 2 10.02 19.64 -3.72
CA ARG A 2 10.05 18.17 -3.64
C ARG A 2 8.84 17.72 -2.83
N LYS A 3 7.86 17.07 -3.47
CA LYS A 3 6.81 16.36 -2.74
C LYS A 3 7.49 15.22 -1.96
N ILE A 4 7.37 15.24 -0.64
CA ILE A 4 7.90 14.16 0.20
C ILE A 4 7.04 12.91 -0.06
N ARG A 5 7.62 11.92 -0.74
CA ARG A 5 7.00 10.61 -0.94
C ARG A 5 7.31 9.74 0.28
N ILE A 6 6.29 9.47 1.08
CA ILE A 6 6.39 8.51 2.18
C ILE A 6 6.35 7.12 1.54
N PRO A 7 7.33 6.23 1.76
CA PRO A 7 7.29 4.89 1.17
C PRO A 7 6.10 4.08 1.68
N LYS A 8 5.70 3.07 0.90
CA LYS A 8 4.67 2.11 1.33
C LYS A 8 5.20 1.32 2.53
N ILE A 9 4.46 1.36 3.63
CA ILE A 9 4.73 0.53 4.80
C ILE A 9 4.09 -0.83 4.56
N ASN A 10 4.84 -1.89 4.88
CA ASN A 10 4.33 -3.26 4.92
C ASN A 10 4.74 -3.88 6.26
N SER A 11 3.82 -3.93 7.22
CA SER A 11 4.13 -4.41 8.57
C SER A 11 4.17 -5.93 8.67
N ILE A 12 3.77 -6.68 7.64
CA ILE A 12 3.71 -8.14 7.70
C ILE A 12 5.06 -8.79 8.03
N HIS A 13 6.16 -8.16 7.59
CA HIS A 13 7.50 -8.72 7.74
C HIS A 13 8.14 -8.44 9.10
N PHE A 14 7.78 -7.34 9.77
CA PHE A 14 8.41 -6.92 11.03
C PHE A 14 7.44 -6.82 12.21
N GLY A 15 6.13 -6.80 11.95
CA GLY A 15 5.10 -6.66 12.96
C GLY A 15 5.08 -7.78 14.00
N PRO A 16 5.16 -9.07 13.60
CA PRO A 16 5.23 -10.16 14.56
C PRO A 16 6.42 -10.04 15.52
N ALA A 17 7.58 -9.60 15.02
CA ALA A 17 8.77 -9.38 15.84
C ALA A 17 8.57 -8.24 16.85
N TRP A 18 7.97 -7.11 16.44
CA TRP A 18 7.66 -6.00 17.34
C TRP A 18 6.68 -6.39 18.45
N ILE A 19 5.62 -7.13 18.10
CA ILE A 19 4.64 -7.63 19.08
C ILE A 19 5.32 -8.60 20.05
N ALA A 20 6.15 -9.52 19.55
CA ALA A 20 6.87 -10.47 20.40
C ALA A 20 7.81 -9.74 21.39
N ILE A 21 8.58 -8.76 20.91
CA ILE A 21 9.46 -7.95 21.77
C ILE A 21 8.64 -7.21 22.84
N SER A 22 7.51 -6.62 22.45
CA SER A 22 6.60 -5.95 23.40
C SER A 22 6.08 -6.90 24.48
N LEU A 23 5.67 -8.12 24.12
CA LEU A 23 5.21 -9.13 25.08
C LEU A 23 6.34 -9.61 26.00
N VAL A 24 7.54 -9.81 25.46
CA VAL A 24 8.70 -10.22 26.26
C VAL A 24 9.06 -9.14 27.28
N ILE A 25 9.20 -7.89 26.85
CA ILE A 25 9.61 -6.78 27.72
C ILE A 25 8.46 -6.37 28.66
N GLY A 26 7.24 -6.31 28.15
CA GLY A 26 6.09 -5.76 28.85
C GLY A 26 5.39 -6.72 29.82
N LEU A 27 5.55 -8.03 29.60
CA LEU A 27 4.84 -9.05 30.37
C LEU A 27 5.80 -10.11 30.93
N LEU A 28 6.54 -10.82 30.09
CA LEU A 28 7.34 -11.97 30.53
C LEU A 28 8.48 -11.58 31.47
N LEU A 29 9.25 -10.55 31.11
CA LEU A 29 10.39 -10.08 31.90
C LEU A 29 9.97 -9.54 33.28
N PRO A 30 8.98 -8.64 33.42
CA PRO A 30 8.48 -8.21 34.72
C PRO A 30 7.93 -9.38 35.56
N ALA A 31 7.26 -10.35 34.94
CA ALA A 31 6.72 -11.52 35.66
C ALA A 31 7.84 -12.41 36.22
N VAL A 32 8.89 -12.68 35.45
CA VAL A 32 10.06 -13.45 35.90
C VAL A 32 10.77 -12.74 37.04
N ILE A 33 10.98 -11.42 36.95
CA ILE A 33 11.62 -10.65 38.02
C ILE A 33 10.77 -10.68 39.29
N TRP A 34 9.45 -10.54 39.16
CA TRP A 34 8.54 -10.58 40.29
C TRP A 34 8.60 -11.93 41.01
N VAL A 35 8.58 -13.06 40.28
CA VAL A 35 8.72 -14.40 40.89
C VAL A 35 10.07 -14.60 41.57
N ALA A 36 11.14 -13.99 41.07
CA ALA A 36 12.49 -14.18 41.61
C ALA A 36 12.82 -13.28 42.81
N THR A 37 12.23 -12.08 42.87
CA THR A 37 12.63 -11.03 43.82
C THR A 37 11.50 -10.53 44.70
N ASP A 38 10.25 -10.95 44.44
CA ASP A 38 9.01 -10.38 44.99
C ASP A 38 8.84 -8.86 44.71
N VAL A 39 9.68 -8.28 43.86
CA VAL A 39 9.62 -6.86 43.45
C VAL A 39 9.06 -6.74 42.05
N PHE A 40 7.95 -6.03 41.93
CA PHE A 40 7.30 -5.79 40.65
C PHE A 40 7.78 -4.47 40.00
N TYR A 41 8.56 -4.59 38.92
CA TYR A 41 9.07 -3.44 38.17
C TYR A 41 8.09 -2.98 37.09
N TRP A 42 7.20 -2.06 37.46
CA TRP A 42 6.17 -1.56 36.56
C TRP A 42 6.70 -0.82 35.31
N GLY A 43 7.94 -0.30 35.37
CA GLY A 43 8.59 0.37 34.24
C GLY A 43 8.75 -0.50 32.99
N PHE A 44 8.98 -1.80 33.15
CA PHE A 44 9.09 -2.73 32.01
C PHE A 44 7.74 -2.92 31.29
N SER A 45 6.64 -2.98 32.05
CA SER A 45 5.29 -3.04 31.49
C SER A 45 4.92 -1.76 30.74
N ILE A 46 5.31 -0.58 31.25
CA ILE A 46 5.13 0.68 30.53
C ILE A 46 5.92 0.68 29.22
N ALA A 47 7.19 0.26 29.27
CA ALA A 47 8.05 0.21 28.08
C ALA A 47 7.47 -0.73 27.01
N GLY A 48 7.00 -1.92 27.39
CA GLY A 48 6.32 -2.85 26.48
C GLY A 48 5.05 -2.23 25.86
N GLY A 49 4.26 -1.50 26.66
CA GLY A 49 3.07 -0.79 26.19
C GLY A 49 3.38 0.32 25.17
N ILE A 50 4.45 1.09 25.38
CA ILE A 50 4.91 2.13 24.43
C ILE A 50 5.34 1.49 23.11
N ILE A 51 6.08 0.37 23.15
CA ILE A 51 6.49 -0.36 21.94
C ILE A 51 5.26 -0.85 21.15
N LEU A 52 4.27 -1.42 21.85
CA LEU A 52 3.04 -1.89 21.23
C LEU A 52 2.23 -0.74 20.61
N LEU A 53 2.15 0.39 21.31
CA LEU A 53 1.46 1.59 20.82
C LEU A 53 2.16 2.15 19.58
N GLY A 54 3.50 2.17 19.56
CA GLY A 54 4.29 2.53 18.39
C GLY A 54 3.97 1.63 17.18
N PHE A 55 3.93 0.31 17.38
CA PHE A 55 3.53 -0.64 16.35
C PHE A 55 2.10 -0.37 15.85
N LEU A 56 1.16 -0.14 16.77
CA LEU A 56 -0.25 0.11 16.44
C LEU A 56 -0.42 1.38 15.59
N ILE A 57 0.37 2.43 15.85
CA ILE A 57 0.40 3.63 15.01
C ILE A 57 0.87 3.30 13.59
N VAL A 58 1.97 2.55 13.47
CA VAL A 58 2.51 2.12 12.16
C VAL A 58 1.48 1.28 11.40
N PHE A 59 0.83 0.34 12.08
CA PHE A 59 -0.22 -0.49 11.51
C PHE A 59 -1.43 0.34 11.03
N ILE A 60 -1.86 1.34 11.81
CA ILE A 60 -2.94 2.25 11.39
C ILE A 60 -2.53 3.06 10.14
N ILE A 61 -1.27 3.49 10.06
CA ILE A 61 -0.77 4.20 8.87
C ILE A 61 -0.79 3.28 7.66
N GLU A 62 -0.34 2.03 7.79
CA GLU A 62 -0.42 1.02 6.73
C GLU A 62 -1.86 0.81 6.25
N MET A 63 -2.81 0.61 7.18
CA MET A 63 -4.23 0.46 6.86
C MET A 63 -4.80 1.68 6.13
N LYS A 64 -4.37 2.89 6.49
CA LYS A 64 -4.73 4.11 5.75
C LYS A 64 -4.09 4.18 4.37
N GLN A 65 -2.88 3.63 4.20
CA GLN A 65 -2.21 3.56 2.91
C GLN A 65 -2.91 2.58 1.95
N ASP A 66 -3.45 1.46 2.46
CA ASP A 66 -4.12 0.44 1.63
C ASP A 66 -5.60 0.72 1.37
N PHE A 67 -6.32 1.14 2.41
CA PHE A 67 -7.79 1.28 2.38
C PHE A 67 -8.26 2.72 2.48
N GLY A 68 -7.35 3.69 2.41
CA GLY A 68 -7.70 5.11 2.38
C GLY A 68 -8.52 5.48 1.14
N LYS A 69 -9.13 6.67 1.15
CA LYS A 69 -9.93 7.18 0.02
C LYS A 69 -9.18 7.15 -1.32
N LYS A 70 -7.87 7.42 -1.27
CA LYS A 70 -6.93 7.28 -2.39
C LYS A 70 -5.77 6.40 -1.90
N PRO A 71 -5.77 5.09 -2.22
CA PRO A 71 -4.73 4.17 -1.83
C PRO A 71 -3.34 4.61 -2.32
N TYR A 72 -2.30 4.09 -1.67
CA TYR A 72 -0.91 4.44 -1.99
C TYR A 72 -0.59 4.21 -3.48
N TYR A 73 -0.94 3.05 -4.02
CA TYR A 73 -0.68 2.71 -5.43
C TYR A 73 -1.41 3.67 -6.37
N GLU A 74 -2.66 4.02 -6.10
CA GLU A 74 -3.46 4.93 -6.93
C GLU A 74 -2.87 6.36 -6.93
N LYS A 75 -2.38 6.80 -5.77
CA LYS A 75 -1.84 8.16 -5.58
C LYS A 75 -0.53 8.40 -6.34
N TYR A 76 0.32 7.38 -6.45
CA TYR A 76 1.64 7.49 -7.08
C TYR A 76 1.70 6.80 -8.45
N LEU A 77 0.57 6.25 -8.94
CA LEU A 77 0.50 5.47 -10.18
C LEU A 77 1.07 6.20 -11.39
N SER A 78 0.71 7.48 -11.57
CA SER A 78 1.22 8.30 -12.67
C SER A 78 2.70 8.65 -12.57
N GLU A 79 3.26 8.61 -11.35
CA GLU A 79 4.70 8.84 -11.12
C GLU A 79 5.51 7.56 -11.36
N ASP A 80 4.97 6.41 -10.95
CA ASP A 80 5.61 5.10 -11.12
C ASP A 80 5.53 4.60 -12.56
N ILE A 81 4.39 4.84 -13.24
CA ILE A 81 4.17 4.50 -14.64
C ILE A 81 3.76 5.77 -15.38
N PRO A 82 4.72 6.56 -15.89
CA PRO A 82 4.43 7.79 -16.60
C PRO A 82 3.79 7.50 -17.96
N PHE A 83 2.80 8.30 -18.32
CA PHE A 83 2.16 8.26 -19.63
C PHE A 83 2.73 9.35 -20.53
N ASP A 84 3.21 8.95 -21.71
CA ASP A 84 3.63 9.86 -22.77
C ASP A 84 2.65 9.78 -23.96
N PRO A 85 1.79 10.80 -24.17
CA PRO A 85 0.81 10.78 -25.26
C PRO A 85 1.43 10.82 -26.66
N GLU A 86 2.70 11.23 -26.79
CA GLU A 86 3.39 11.25 -28.08
C GLU A 86 3.80 9.85 -28.50
N LYS A 87 4.29 9.03 -27.55
CA LYS A 87 4.81 7.68 -27.81
C LYS A 87 3.81 6.56 -27.52
N GLN A 88 2.82 6.80 -26.67
CA GLN A 88 1.90 5.78 -26.18
C GLN A 88 0.44 6.17 -26.44
N ILE A 89 -0.42 5.16 -26.47
CA ILE A 89 -1.87 5.30 -26.58
C ILE A 89 -2.50 4.63 -25.37
N ALA A 90 -3.40 5.33 -24.67
CA ALA A 90 -4.19 4.71 -23.60
C ALA A 90 -5.25 3.79 -24.20
N VAL A 91 -5.22 2.52 -23.80
CA VAL A 91 -6.11 1.47 -24.31
C VAL A 91 -6.65 0.64 -23.16
N ILE A 92 -7.92 0.24 -23.25
CA ILE A 92 -8.52 -0.78 -22.39
C ILE A 92 -8.57 -2.07 -23.19
N LYS A 93 -7.89 -3.10 -22.70
CA LYS A 93 -7.91 -4.44 -23.27
C LYS A 93 -8.91 -5.30 -22.50
N CYS A 94 -9.90 -5.84 -23.20
CA CYS A 94 -10.86 -6.78 -22.63
C CYS A 94 -10.35 -8.22 -22.83
N SER A 95 -10.22 -8.99 -21.76
CA SER A 95 -9.95 -10.43 -21.86
C SER A 95 -11.22 -11.17 -22.27
N ILE A 96 -11.18 -11.82 -23.44
CA ILE A 96 -12.31 -12.62 -23.98
C ILE A 96 -12.60 -13.84 -23.08
N CYS A 97 -11.57 -14.38 -22.42
CA CYS A 97 -11.68 -15.62 -21.64
C CYS A 97 -12.21 -15.37 -20.23
N ASN A 98 -11.84 -14.24 -19.60
CA ASN A 98 -12.09 -13.99 -18.18
C ASN A 98 -13.05 -12.81 -17.91
N GLY A 99 -13.38 -12.02 -18.95
CA GLY A 99 -14.16 -10.80 -18.80
C GLY A 99 -13.43 -9.65 -18.09
N GLU A 100 -12.14 -9.82 -17.78
CA GLU A 100 -11.31 -8.81 -17.13
C GLU A 100 -10.98 -7.67 -18.10
N GLN A 101 -11.19 -6.42 -17.66
CA GLN A 101 -10.81 -5.23 -18.43
C GLN A 101 -9.54 -4.63 -17.83
N LEU A 102 -8.45 -4.57 -18.61
CA LEU A 102 -7.18 -4.01 -18.19
C LEU A 102 -6.96 -2.67 -18.89
N ALA A 103 -6.86 -1.59 -18.12
CA ALA A 103 -6.40 -0.31 -18.61
C ALA A 103 -4.87 -0.30 -18.64
N GLY A 104 -4.32 0.15 -19.76
CA GLY A 104 -2.89 0.17 -19.98
C GLY A 104 -2.47 1.12 -21.10
N PHE A 105 -1.18 1.10 -21.38
CA PHE A 105 -0.58 1.91 -22.43
C PHE A 105 -0.02 1.02 -23.53
N LYS A 106 -0.34 1.35 -24.78
CA LYS A 106 0.18 0.68 -25.95
C LYS A 106 1.25 1.57 -26.60
N SER A 107 2.46 1.05 -26.76
CA SER A 107 3.52 1.76 -27.48
C SER A 107 3.17 1.89 -28.97
N LYS A 108 3.41 3.06 -29.55
CA LYS A 108 3.23 3.30 -30.99
C LYS A 108 4.38 2.75 -31.84
N GLU A 109 5.56 2.59 -31.26
CA GLU A 109 6.76 2.14 -31.98
C GLU A 109 6.76 0.62 -32.20
N ASP A 110 6.45 -0.12 -31.13
CA ASP A 110 6.65 -1.56 -31.02
C ASP A 110 5.35 -2.32 -30.68
N GLY A 111 4.25 -1.61 -30.41
CA GLY A 111 2.94 -2.22 -30.14
C GLY A 111 2.83 -2.91 -28.79
N HIS A 112 3.87 -2.84 -27.95
CA HIS A 112 3.90 -3.42 -26.62
C HIS A 112 2.80 -2.82 -25.73
N PHE A 113 2.09 -3.67 -24.99
CA PHE A 113 1.03 -3.26 -24.07
C PHE A 113 1.50 -3.38 -22.62
N THR A 114 1.55 -2.24 -21.93
CA THR A 114 1.88 -2.14 -20.52
C THR A 114 0.59 -2.09 -19.70
N GLU A 115 0.37 -3.13 -18.89
CA GLU A 115 -0.76 -3.20 -17.96
C GLU A 115 -0.55 -2.23 -16.78
N VAL A 116 -1.55 -1.41 -16.49
CA VAL A 116 -1.45 -0.35 -15.47
C VAL A 116 -2.48 -0.55 -14.36
N MET A 117 -3.74 -0.82 -14.73
CA MET A 117 -4.83 -0.92 -13.76
C MET A 117 -5.90 -1.89 -14.25
N LEU A 118 -6.36 -2.77 -13.36
CA LEU A 118 -7.56 -3.59 -13.59
C LEU A 118 -8.81 -2.75 -13.36
N ILE A 119 -9.70 -2.73 -14.34
CA ILE A 119 -10.97 -2.02 -14.33
C ILE A 119 -12.08 -3.03 -14.08
N LYS A 120 -12.72 -2.93 -12.91
CA LYS A 120 -13.87 -3.80 -12.57
C LYS A 120 -15.20 -3.10 -12.81
N ASP A 121 -15.23 -1.79 -12.62
CA ASP A 121 -16.43 -0.98 -12.80
C ASP A 121 -16.13 0.40 -13.42
N ASP A 122 -17.17 1.17 -13.70
CA ASP A 122 -17.05 2.50 -14.29
C ASP A 122 -16.33 3.51 -13.39
N ARG A 123 -16.28 3.27 -12.07
CA ARG A 123 -15.56 4.14 -11.11
C ARG A 123 -14.05 3.93 -11.27
N ASP A 124 -13.60 2.69 -11.43
CA ASP A 124 -12.20 2.38 -11.73
C ASP A 124 -11.76 3.03 -13.05
N LEU A 125 -12.64 3.01 -14.07
CA LEU A 125 -12.37 3.70 -15.33
C LEU A 125 -12.26 5.22 -15.14
N ALA A 126 -13.18 5.82 -14.38
CA ALA A 126 -13.14 7.24 -14.07
C ALA A 126 -11.87 7.63 -13.31
N LYS A 127 -11.42 6.80 -12.36
CA LYS A 127 -10.17 6.99 -11.63
C LYS A 127 -8.96 6.95 -12.55
N PHE A 128 -8.86 5.95 -13.42
CA PHE A 128 -7.75 5.85 -14.38
C PHE A 128 -7.67 7.10 -15.27
N LYS A 129 -8.82 7.61 -15.75
CA LYS A 129 -8.91 8.87 -16.48
C LYS A 129 -8.47 10.07 -15.64
N GLU A 130 -8.87 10.16 -14.37
CA GLU A 130 -8.47 11.24 -13.45
C GLU A 130 -6.95 11.26 -13.22
N ILE A 131 -6.36 10.09 -12.96
CA ILE A 131 -4.93 9.92 -12.67
C ILE A 131 -4.07 10.41 -13.84
N TYR A 132 -4.41 9.99 -15.05
CA TYR A 132 -3.66 10.33 -16.27
C TYR A 132 -4.21 11.55 -17.03
N LYS A 133 -5.24 12.21 -16.49
CA LYS A 133 -5.92 13.37 -17.09
C LYS A 133 -6.38 13.11 -18.53
N LEU A 134 -6.93 11.93 -18.78
CA LEU A 134 -7.42 11.49 -20.07
C LEU A 134 -8.90 11.85 -20.23
N THR A 135 -9.28 12.45 -21.36
CA THR A 135 -10.68 12.71 -21.71
C THR A 135 -11.36 11.44 -22.25
N GLU A 136 -10.71 10.76 -23.19
CA GLU A 136 -11.22 9.57 -23.86
C GLU A 136 -10.16 8.46 -23.94
N ILE A 137 -10.62 7.21 -23.89
CA ILE A 137 -9.78 6.02 -23.94
C ILE A 137 -10.41 5.04 -24.94
N LYS A 138 -9.57 4.45 -25.79
CA LYS A 138 -10.02 3.44 -26.77
C LYS A 138 -10.15 2.08 -26.10
N LYS A 139 -11.23 1.36 -26.40
CA LYS A 139 -11.40 -0.05 -26.01
C LYS A 139 -10.95 -0.94 -27.18
N GLU A 140 -10.01 -1.84 -26.92
CA GLU A 140 -9.60 -2.93 -27.81
C GLU A 140 -10.14 -4.25 -27.22
N TYR A 141 -10.73 -5.09 -28.06
CA TYR A 141 -11.29 -6.41 -27.71
C TYR A 141 -10.41 -7.53 -28.26
#